data_AF-A0A831NPH9-F1
#
_entry.id   AF-A0A831NPH9-F1
#
_cell.length_a   1.000
_cell.length_b   1.000
_cell.length_c   1.000
_cell.angle_alpha   90.00
_cell.angle_beta   90.00
_cell.angle_gamma   90.00
#
_symmetry.space_group_name_H-M   'P 1'
#
loop_
_entity.id
_entity.type
_entity.pdbx_description
1 polymer ?
#
loop_
_entity_poly.entity_id
_entity_poly.type
_entity_poly.pdbx_seq_one_letter_code
_entity_poly.pdbx_strand_id
1 'polypeptide(L)'
;MITIHTVTIIEKTRADYRRTLTELFLSEAPGAAGIPTKYEYNVETDNAGNIIYLKRPTNLNKGFDFEVRVSNMRFKHINKNGRISYSNRPSHDNIIDDLAEKKAEDSSQFTLLLTVIDAIFNCVEIDPQIYCKFSFRSGYPVDMICKCIKWLFIEQDITYWNWSGRNMLYNGIKNV
;
A
#
# COMPACT_ATOMS: atom_id res chain seq x y z
N MET A 1 -10.25 -8.27 20.75
CA MET A 1 -8.91 -8.87 20.57
C MET A 1 -8.56 -8.77 19.09
N ILE A 2 -7.32 -8.47 18.74
CA ILE A 2 -6.86 -8.45 17.34
C ILE A 2 -6.09 -9.75 17.10
N THR A 3 -6.41 -10.46 16.03
CA THR A 3 -5.65 -11.62 15.55
C THR A 3 -4.62 -11.15 14.55
N ILE A 4 -3.35 -11.52 14.74
CA ILE A 4 -2.24 -11.11 13.87
C ILE A 4 -1.72 -12.33 13.13
N HIS A 5 -1.63 -12.24 11.80
CA HIS A 5 -1.01 -13.23 10.94
C HIS A 5 0.21 -12.62 10.26
N THR A 6 1.29 -13.38 10.14
CA THR A 6 2.40 -13.03 9.24
C THR A 6 2.31 -13.93 8.03
N VAL A 7 2.21 -13.33 6.84
CA VAL A 7 1.99 -14.02 5.58
C VAL A 7 2.92 -13.47 4.51
N THR A 8 3.42 -14.34 3.64
CA THR A 8 4.17 -13.96 2.45
C THR A 8 3.29 -14.17 1.24
N ILE A 9 2.90 -13.09 0.57
CA ILE A 9 2.01 -13.12 -0.60
C ILE A 9 2.79 -12.55 -1.78
N ILE A 10 3.27 -13.44 -2.64
CA ILE A 10 4.01 -13.09 -3.86
C ILE A 10 3.29 -13.76 -5.03
N GLU A 11 2.49 -12.96 -5.73
CA GLU A 11 1.72 -13.41 -6.88
C GLU A 11 2.16 -12.68 -8.13
N LYS A 12 1.90 -13.30 -9.29
CA LYS A 12 2.34 -12.80 -10.60
C LYS A 12 1.23 -12.11 -11.39
N THR A 13 -0.01 -12.21 -10.93
CA THR A 13 -1.16 -11.59 -11.60
C THR A 13 -2.09 -10.94 -10.59
N ARG A 14 -2.85 -9.94 -11.06
CA ARG A 14 -3.92 -9.31 -10.29
C ARG A 14 -4.99 -10.32 -9.87
N ALA A 15 -5.26 -11.33 -10.70
CA ALA A 15 -6.26 -12.35 -10.40
C ALA A 15 -5.81 -13.24 -9.23
N ASP A 16 -4.54 -13.60 -9.19
CA ASP A 16 -3.99 -14.44 -8.14
C ASP A 16 -3.90 -13.68 -6.82
N TYR A 17 -3.44 -12.42 -6.82
CA TYR A 17 -3.49 -11.56 -5.61
C TYR A 17 -4.90 -11.47 -5.02
N ARG A 18 -5.92 -11.27 -5.88
CA ARG A 18 -7.32 -11.23 -5.43
C ARG A 18 -7.78 -12.56 -4.85
N ARG A 19 -7.44 -13.68 -5.50
CA ARG A 19 -7.78 -15.03 -5.03
C ARG A 19 -7.16 -15.27 -3.66
N THR A 20 -5.85 -15.15 -3.54
CA THR A 20 -5.08 -15.44 -2.33
C THR A 20 -5.57 -14.62 -1.14
N LEU A 21 -5.79 -13.30 -1.31
CA LEU A 21 -6.34 -12.47 -0.23
C LEU A 21 -7.79 -12.79 0.11
N THR A 22 -8.62 -13.07 -0.89
CA THR A 22 -10.03 -13.43 -0.63
C THR A 22 -10.11 -14.74 0.15
N GLU A 23 -9.35 -15.75 -0.25
CA GLU A 23 -9.28 -17.04 0.46
C GLU A 23 -8.77 -16.87 1.90
N LEU A 24 -7.79 -15.98 2.10
CA LEU A 24 -7.31 -15.62 3.43
C LEU A 24 -8.41 -15.00 4.29
N PHE A 25 -9.17 -14.05 3.75
CA PHE A 25 -10.28 -13.40 4.46
C PHE A 25 -11.45 -14.35 4.70
N LEU A 26 -11.70 -15.31 3.81
CA LEU A 26 -12.75 -16.33 3.99
C LEU A 26 -12.48 -17.25 5.20
N SER A 27 -11.24 -17.31 5.69
CA SER A 27 -10.88 -18.04 6.91
C SER A 27 -11.13 -17.27 8.21
N GLU A 28 -11.52 -15.99 8.12
CA GLU A 28 -11.81 -15.14 9.29
C GLU A 28 -13.09 -15.63 10.00
N ALA A 29 -13.07 -15.64 11.33
CA ALA A 29 -14.25 -15.91 12.13
C ALA A 29 -15.17 -14.67 12.12
N PRO A 30 -16.50 -14.86 12.09
CA PRO A 30 -17.44 -13.75 12.15
C PRO A 30 -17.36 -13.03 13.51
N GLY A 31 -17.65 -11.72 13.50
CA GLY A 31 -17.86 -10.92 14.70
C GLY A 31 -19.18 -11.21 15.41
N ALA A 32 -19.36 -10.62 16.59
CA ALA A 32 -20.65 -10.56 17.27
C ALA A 32 -21.37 -9.23 16.96
N ALA A 33 -22.65 -9.14 17.31
CA ALA A 33 -23.43 -7.92 17.09
C ALA A 33 -22.74 -6.69 17.74
N GLY A 34 -22.37 -5.71 16.91
CA GLY A 34 -21.67 -4.50 17.33
C GLY A 34 -20.19 -4.68 17.72
N ILE A 35 -19.65 -5.90 17.66
CA ILE A 35 -18.28 -6.23 18.06
C ILE A 35 -17.62 -7.01 16.92
N PRO A 36 -17.01 -6.32 15.94
CA PRO A 36 -16.32 -7.00 14.84
C PRO A 36 -15.06 -7.73 15.36
N THR A 37 -14.80 -8.91 14.82
CA THR A 37 -13.47 -9.53 14.87
C THR A 37 -12.49 -8.64 14.11
N LYS A 38 -11.24 -8.55 14.59
CA LYS A 38 -10.23 -7.67 14.01
C LYS A 38 -9.01 -8.49 13.62
N TYR A 39 -8.51 -8.26 12.42
CA TYR A 39 -7.39 -8.97 11.85
C TYR A 39 -6.32 -7.99 11.38
N GLU A 40 -5.06 -8.36 11.58
CA GLU A 40 -3.90 -7.73 10.98
C GLU A 40 -3.08 -8.79 10.24
N TYR A 41 -2.75 -8.51 8.99
CA TYR A 41 -1.91 -9.36 8.15
C TYR A 41 -0.61 -8.63 7.86
N ASN A 42 0.47 -9.03 8.53
CA ASN A 42 1.82 -8.55 8.25
C ASN A 42 2.27 -9.16 6.93
N VAL A 43 2.36 -8.33 5.89
CA VAL A 43 2.52 -8.78 4.51
C VAL A 43 3.91 -8.48 3.95
N GLU A 44 4.58 -7.45 4.46
CA GLU A 44 5.94 -7.07 4.04
C GLU A 44 6.69 -6.46 5.24
N THR A 45 8.02 -6.42 5.15
CA THR A 45 8.88 -5.66 6.06
C THR A 45 9.82 -4.78 5.23
N ASP A 46 9.94 -3.50 5.58
CA ASP A 46 10.88 -2.58 4.97
C ASP A 46 12.31 -2.78 5.51
N ASN A 47 13.29 -2.13 4.89
CA ASN A 47 14.71 -2.25 5.21
C ASN A 47 15.04 -1.65 6.59
N ALA A 48 14.17 -0.80 7.13
CA ALA A 48 14.27 -0.25 8.48
C ALA A 48 13.58 -1.12 9.54
N GLY A 49 12.95 -2.24 9.13
CA GLY A 49 12.24 -3.15 10.02
C GLY A 49 10.78 -2.75 10.30
N ASN A 50 10.23 -1.76 9.58
CA ASN A 50 8.81 -1.44 9.68
C ASN A 50 7.99 -2.49 8.92
N ILE A 51 6.88 -2.90 9.52
CA ILE A 51 5.95 -3.87 8.97
C ILE A 51 4.90 -3.11 8.16
N ILE A 52 4.73 -3.49 6.89
CA ILE A 52 3.55 -3.12 6.12
C ILE A 52 2.51 -4.21 6.36
N TYR A 53 1.31 -3.81 6.77
CA TYR A 53 0.26 -4.73 7.15
C TYR A 53 -1.11 -4.28 6.67
N LEU A 54 -1.99 -5.27 6.47
CA LEU A 54 -3.40 -5.03 6.15
C LEU A 54 -4.21 -5.08 7.43
N LYS A 55 -5.07 -4.10 7.67
CA LYS A 55 -5.95 -4.07 8.83
C LYS A 55 -7.41 -4.25 8.43
N ARG A 56 -8.12 -5.15 9.14
CA ARG A 56 -9.53 -5.50 8.90
C ARG A 56 -10.33 -5.58 10.20
N PRO A 57 -11.64 -5.30 10.17
CA PRO A 57 -12.32 -4.52 9.13
C PRO A 57 -11.88 -3.03 9.19
N THR A 58 -11.98 -2.30 8.08
CA THR A 58 -11.95 -0.82 8.08
C THR A 58 -13.37 -0.24 8.19
N ASN A 59 -13.49 1.08 8.35
CA ASN A 59 -14.79 1.75 8.36
C ASN A 59 -15.46 1.61 6.99
N LEU A 60 -16.61 0.90 6.93
CA LEU A 60 -17.55 0.77 5.81
C LEU A 60 -16.96 1.15 4.43
N ASN A 61 -16.18 0.24 3.85
CA ASN A 61 -15.69 0.38 2.47
C ASN A 61 -16.58 -0.40 1.50
N LYS A 62 -16.58 -0.03 0.22
CA LYS A 62 -17.47 -0.61 -0.81
C LYS A 62 -17.13 -2.10 -1.11
N GLY A 63 -17.57 -3.02 -0.26
CA GLY A 63 -17.56 -4.47 -0.50
C GLY A 63 -16.47 -5.24 0.27
N PHE A 64 -15.21 -4.83 0.19
CA PHE A 64 -14.09 -5.44 0.94
C PHE A 64 -13.39 -4.39 1.80
N ASP A 65 -13.44 -4.58 3.10
CA ASP A 65 -13.08 -3.60 4.11
C ASP A 65 -11.69 -3.85 4.72
N PHE A 66 -10.63 -3.55 3.97
CA PHE A 66 -9.29 -3.47 4.54
C PHE A 66 -8.58 -2.17 4.16
N GLU A 67 -7.50 -1.90 4.88
CA GLU A 67 -6.61 -0.76 4.60
C GLU A 67 -5.16 -1.16 4.80
N VAL A 68 -4.28 -0.58 3.98
CA VAL A 68 -2.83 -0.69 4.13
C VAL A 68 -2.33 0.20 5.26
N ARG A 69 -1.43 -0.31 6.11
CA ARG A 69 -0.79 0.44 7.19
C ARG A 69 0.70 0.09 7.28
N VAL A 70 1.45 0.97 7.94
CA VAL A 70 2.88 0.77 8.21
C VAL A 70 3.15 0.94 9.70
N SER A 71 3.85 0.01 10.34
CA SER A 71 4.25 0.16 11.75
C SER A 71 5.24 1.30 11.93
N ASN A 72 5.23 1.98 13.09
CA ASN A 72 6.18 3.03 13.44
C ASN A 72 6.26 4.22 12.45
N MET A 73 5.29 4.36 11.56
CA MET A 73 5.20 5.45 10.59
C MET A 73 3.94 6.29 10.81
N ARG A 74 4.04 7.60 10.56
CA ARG A 74 2.91 8.54 10.64
C ARG A 74 2.84 9.42 9.40
N PHE A 75 1.87 9.12 8.56
CA PHE A 75 1.52 9.88 7.38
C PHE A 75 0.63 11.07 7.74
N LYS A 76 0.92 12.23 7.13
CA LYS A 76 0.12 13.44 7.26
C LYS A 76 -1.12 13.35 6.38
N HIS A 77 -2.30 13.65 6.92
CA HIS A 77 -3.54 13.78 6.17
C HIS A 77 -4.14 15.16 6.37
N ILE A 78 -4.50 15.81 5.27
CA ILE A 78 -5.18 17.09 5.29
C ILE A 78 -6.61 16.85 4.80
N ASN A 79 -7.60 17.14 5.63
CA ASN A 79 -8.99 17.02 5.21
C ASN A 79 -9.42 18.22 4.35
N LYS A 80 -10.64 18.15 3.79
CA LYS A 80 -11.21 19.21 2.93
C LYS A 80 -11.28 20.60 3.57
N ASN A 81 -11.25 20.68 4.90
CA ASN A 81 -11.29 21.93 5.67
C ASN A 81 -9.88 22.38 6.12
N GLY A 82 -8.82 21.78 5.60
CA GLY A 82 -7.43 22.09 5.96
C GLY A 82 -6.97 21.54 7.30
N ARG A 83 -7.79 20.75 8.02
CA ARG A 83 -7.38 20.16 9.30
C ARG A 83 -6.35 19.05 9.04
N ILE A 84 -5.24 19.15 9.76
CA ILE A 84 -4.16 18.18 9.69
C ILE A 84 -4.41 17.09 10.75
N SER A 85 -4.28 15.85 10.33
CA SER A 85 -4.25 14.67 11.19
C SER A 85 -3.09 13.78 10.76
N TYR A 86 -2.74 12.81 11.60
CA TYR A 86 -1.69 11.86 11.29
C TYR A 86 -2.16 10.46 11.62
N SER A 87 -1.95 9.54 10.70
CA SER A 87 -2.27 8.13 10.87
C SER A 87 -1.14 7.28 10.33
N ASN A 88 -1.16 5.98 10.59
CA ASN A 88 -0.18 5.07 10.02
C ASN A 88 -0.65 4.43 8.70
N ARG A 89 -1.72 4.96 8.09
CA ARG A 89 -2.23 4.58 6.78
C ARG A 89 -1.72 5.57 5.74
N PRO A 90 -1.00 5.15 4.69
CA PRO A 90 -0.67 6.06 3.58
C PRO A 90 -1.94 6.44 2.81
N SER A 91 -2.07 7.70 2.39
CA SER A 91 -3.06 8.12 1.39
C SER A 91 -2.45 8.15 -0.01
N HIS A 92 -3.29 8.22 -1.04
CA HIS A 92 -2.82 8.47 -2.41
C HIS A 92 -2.05 9.79 -2.49
N ASP A 93 -2.54 10.85 -1.83
CA ASP A 93 -1.83 12.13 -1.78
C ASP A 93 -0.43 11.99 -1.16
N ASN A 94 -0.26 11.16 -0.12
CA ASN A 94 1.07 10.90 0.44
C ASN A 94 2.02 10.26 -0.56
N ILE A 95 1.53 9.38 -1.44
CA ILE A 95 2.32 8.79 -2.51
C ILE A 95 2.68 9.87 -3.55
N ILE A 96 1.70 10.66 -3.98
CA ILE A 96 1.90 11.67 -5.03
C ILE A 96 2.86 12.76 -4.56
N ASP A 97 2.68 13.29 -3.36
CA ASP A 97 3.55 14.31 -2.78
C ASP A 97 4.99 13.79 -2.62
N ASP A 98 5.15 12.56 -2.11
CA ASP A 98 6.45 11.91 -1.95
C ASP A 98 7.21 11.77 -3.27
N LEU A 99 6.51 11.31 -4.31
CA LEU A 99 7.08 11.14 -5.64
C LEU A 99 7.41 12.50 -6.28
N ALA A 100 6.61 13.53 -6.03
CA ALA A 100 6.88 14.88 -6.53
C ALA A 100 8.13 15.48 -5.89
N GLU A 101 8.32 15.29 -4.58
CA GLU A 101 9.54 15.68 -3.88
C GLU A 101 10.77 14.96 -4.45
N LYS A 102 10.69 13.63 -4.63
CA LYS A 102 11.79 12.84 -5.23
C LYS A 102 12.12 13.27 -6.65
N LYS A 103 11.12 13.56 -7.48
CA LYS A 103 11.30 14.08 -8.84
C LYS A 103 12.01 15.43 -8.85
N ALA A 104 11.66 16.30 -7.91
CA ALA A 104 12.30 17.61 -7.75
C ALA A 104 13.74 17.50 -7.24
N GLU A 105 14.03 16.50 -6.38
CA GLU A 105 15.38 16.23 -5.87
C GLU A 105 16.31 15.67 -6.95
N ASP A 106 15.91 14.60 -7.64
CA ASP A 106 16.71 13.96 -8.69
C ASP A 106 15.80 13.31 -9.75
N SER A 107 15.62 14.00 -10.86
CA SER A 107 14.77 13.57 -11.97
C SER A 107 15.27 12.30 -12.69
N SER A 108 16.59 12.05 -12.65
CA SER A 108 17.20 10.88 -13.29
C SER A 108 16.94 9.63 -12.46
N GLN A 109 17.18 9.69 -11.14
CA GLN A 109 16.79 8.63 -10.22
C GLN A 109 15.27 8.43 -10.21
N PHE A 110 14.49 9.51 -10.33
CA PHE A 110 13.03 9.40 -10.35
C PHE A 110 12.53 8.64 -11.58
N THR A 111 13.15 8.83 -12.74
CA THR A 111 12.84 8.06 -13.95
C THR A 111 13.09 6.57 -13.73
N LEU A 112 14.19 6.21 -13.05
CA LEU A 112 14.46 4.82 -12.67
C LEU A 112 13.44 4.30 -11.64
N LEU A 113 13.03 5.12 -10.67
CA LEU A 113 12.00 4.75 -9.70
C LEU A 113 10.66 4.47 -10.38
N LEU A 114 10.28 5.24 -11.40
CA LEU A 114 9.08 4.96 -12.20
C LEU A 114 9.15 3.59 -12.87
N THR A 115 10.31 3.15 -13.37
CA THR A 115 10.43 1.78 -13.93
C THR A 115 10.20 0.68 -12.90
N VAL A 116 10.58 0.91 -11.63
CA VAL A 116 10.29 0.00 -10.52
C VAL A 116 8.80 0.00 -10.20
N ILE A 117 8.16 1.18 -10.17
CA ILE A 117 6.71 1.30 -9.95
C ILE A 117 5.92 0.67 -11.11
N ASP A 118 6.37 0.80 -12.35
CA ASP A 118 5.77 0.15 -13.52
C ASP A 118 5.84 -1.38 -13.40
N ALA A 119 6.96 -1.92 -12.92
CA ALA A 119 7.10 -3.34 -12.65
C ALA A 119 6.11 -3.80 -11.55
N ILE A 120 6.00 -3.05 -10.45
CA ILE A 120 5.01 -3.29 -9.39
C ILE A 120 3.57 -3.21 -9.95
N PHE A 121 3.29 -2.23 -10.81
CA PHE A 121 2.01 -2.09 -11.50
C PHE A 121 1.70 -3.30 -12.41
N ASN A 122 2.71 -4.04 -12.86
CA ASN A 122 2.54 -5.27 -13.64
C ASN A 122 2.71 -6.55 -12.80
N CYS A 123 2.59 -6.47 -11.47
CA CYS A 123 2.70 -7.61 -10.54
C CYS A 123 4.06 -8.33 -10.63
N VAL A 124 5.12 -7.61 -10.99
CA VAL A 124 6.49 -8.12 -10.95
C VAL A 124 7.04 -7.90 -9.53
N GLU A 125 7.51 -8.99 -8.92
CA GLU A 125 8.19 -8.92 -7.63
C GLU A 125 9.56 -8.23 -7.79
N ILE A 126 9.86 -7.30 -6.89
CA ILE A 126 11.06 -6.49 -6.96
C ILE A 126 12.10 -7.05 -5.99
N ASP A 127 13.31 -7.31 -6.49
CA ASP A 127 14.44 -7.64 -5.62
C ASP A 127 14.68 -6.50 -4.62
N PRO A 128 14.65 -6.74 -3.31
CA PRO A 128 14.89 -5.73 -2.29
C PRO A 128 16.18 -4.91 -2.49
N GLN A 129 17.21 -5.49 -3.11
CA GLN A 129 18.47 -4.80 -3.41
C GLN A 129 18.32 -3.69 -4.46
N ILE A 130 17.26 -3.71 -5.28
CA ILE A 130 16.97 -2.63 -6.23
C ILE A 130 16.68 -1.33 -5.48
N TYR A 131 15.96 -1.39 -4.36
CA TYR A 131 15.62 -0.20 -3.58
C TYR A 131 16.85 0.48 -2.97
N CYS A 132 17.88 -0.29 -2.64
CA CYS A 132 19.14 0.22 -2.09
C CYS A 132 19.96 1.07 -3.09
N LYS A 133 19.59 1.06 -4.39
CA LYS A 133 20.28 1.83 -5.43
C LYS A 133 19.84 3.30 -5.46
N PHE A 134 18.74 3.63 -4.79
CA PHE A 134 18.23 4.99 -4.73
C PHE A 134 18.79 5.72 -3.51
N SER A 135 19.14 6.99 -3.69
CA SER A 135 19.78 7.82 -2.67
C SER A 135 18.99 9.08 -2.30
N PHE A 136 17.68 9.09 -2.58
CA PHE A 136 16.80 10.22 -2.23
C PHE A 136 16.86 10.52 -0.74
N ARG A 137 16.90 11.82 -0.42
CA ARG A 137 16.85 12.36 0.94
C ARG A 137 15.49 12.97 1.28
N SER A 138 14.67 13.23 0.27
CA SER A 138 13.30 13.73 0.39
C SER A 138 12.26 12.62 0.54
N GLY A 139 11.14 12.97 1.16
CA GLY A 139 10.04 12.06 1.43
C GLY A 139 10.40 10.84 2.29
N TYR A 140 9.73 9.74 2.00
CA TYR A 140 9.80 8.45 2.68
C TYR A 140 10.86 7.52 2.05
N PRO A 141 11.34 6.50 2.79
CA PRO A 141 12.23 5.47 2.24
C PRO A 141 11.64 4.79 0.99
N VAL A 142 12.48 4.57 -0.03
CA VAL A 142 12.05 4.08 -1.34
C VAL A 142 11.43 2.68 -1.27
N ASP A 143 12.04 1.78 -0.51
CA ASP A 143 11.53 0.42 -0.35
C ASP A 143 10.18 0.41 0.38
N MET A 144 10.02 1.22 1.42
CA MET A 144 8.76 1.37 2.15
C MET A 144 7.67 1.93 1.25
N ILE A 145 7.93 3.02 0.51
CA ILE A 145 6.91 3.64 -0.35
C ILE A 145 6.53 2.72 -1.52
N CYS A 146 7.49 2.01 -2.12
CA CYS A 146 7.21 1.02 -3.17
C CYS A 146 6.34 -0.15 -2.65
N LYS A 147 6.62 -0.66 -1.44
CA LYS A 147 5.78 -1.68 -0.80
C LYS A 147 4.38 -1.16 -0.47
N CYS A 148 4.25 0.08 -0.01
CA CYS A 148 2.94 0.73 0.14
C CYS A 148 2.18 0.82 -1.19
N ILE A 149 2.85 1.24 -2.27
CA ILE A 149 2.25 1.33 -3.61
C ILE A 149 1.77 -0.05 -4.09
N LYS A 150 2.58 -1.11 -3.92
CA LYS A 150 2.19 -2.50 -4.23
C LYS A 150 0.87 -2.86 -3.55
N TRP A 151 0.77 -2.63 -2.25
CA TRP A 151 -0.43 -2.98 -1.47
C TRP A 151 -1.62 -2.05 -1.73
N LEU A 152 -1.40 -0.77 -2.04
CA LEU A 152 -2.46 0.13 -2.47
C LEU A 152 -3.02 -0.27 -3.83
N PHE A 153 -2.20 -0.71 -4.79
CA PHE A 153 -2.71 -1.26 -6.04
C PHE A 153 -3.55 -2.52 -5.83
N ILE A 154 -3.15 -3.40 -4.93
CA ILE A 154 -3.91 -4.59 -4.57
C ILE A 154 -5.21 -4.22 -3.85
N GLU A 155 -5.20 -3.22 -2.95
CA GLU A 155 -6.40 -2.64 -2.33
C GLU A 155 -7.39 -2.15 -3.38
N GLN A 156 -6.90 -1.45 -4.42
CA GLN A 156 -7.74 -1.01 -5.54
C GLN A 156 -8.29 -2.21 -6.34
N ASP A 157 -7.50 -3.26 -6.58
CA ASP A 157 -7.93 -4.45 -7.33
C ASP A 157 -9.02 -5.26 -6.62
N ILE A 158 -9.09 -5.20 -5.29
CA ILE A 158 -10.14 -5.87 -4.52
C ILE A 158 -11.36 -4.95 -4.33
N THR A 159 -11.14 -3.72 -3.88
CA THR A 159 -12.23 -2.75 -3.61
C THR A 159 -12.98 -2.37 -4.88
N TYR A 160 -12.26 -2.25 -6.00
CA TYR A 160 -12.76 -1.79 -7.29
C TYR A 160 -12.55 -2.87 -8.35
N TRP A 161 -12.87 -4.13 -8.03
CA TRP A 161 -12.59 -5.33 -8.82
C TRP A 161 -12.84 -5.22 -10.33
N ASN A 162 -13.99 -4.64 -10.71
CA ASN A 162 -14.40 -4.47 -12.12
C ASN A 162 -14.21 -3.03 -12.64
N TRP A 163 -13.57 -2.18 -11.86
CA TRP A 163 -13.39 -0.76 -12.14
C TRP A 163 -11.90 -0.43 -12.36
N SER A 164 -11.61 0.84 -12.62
CA SER A 164 -10.29 1.33 -13.01
C SER A 164 -9.44 1.83 -11.82
N GLY A 165 -9.77 1.47 -10.57
CA GLY A 165 -9.11 2.02 -9.37
C GLY A 165 -7.57 1.92 -9.41
N ARG A 166 -7.04 0.75 -9.79
CA ARG A 166 -5.59 0.53 -9.97
C ARG A 166 -4.99 1.49 -11.01
N ASN A 167 -5.66 1.61 -12.16
CA ASN A 167 -5.23 2.48 -13.25
C ASN A 167 -5.32 3.95 -12.86
N MET A 168 -6.31 4.36 -12.07
CA MET A 168 -6.43 5.74 -11.58
C MET A 168 -5.25 6.12 -10.69
N LEU A 169 -4.89 5.26 -9.73
CA LEU A 169 -3.71 5.48 -8.88
C LEU A 169 -2.43 5.52 -9.74
N TYR A 170 -2.26 4.57 -10.65
CA TYR A 170 -1.08 4.50 -11.51
C TYR A 170 -0.95 5.72 -12.44
N ASN A 171 -2.05 6.18 -13.03
CA ASN A 171 -2.04 7.39 -13.85
C ASN A 171 -1.75 8.63 -13.02
N GLY A 172 -2.23 8.71 -11.78
CA GLY A 172 -1.85 9.76 -10.83
C GLY A 172 -0.34 9.79 -10.63
N ILE A 173 0.28 8.62 -10.39
CA ILE A 173 1.73 8.48 -10.22
C ILE A 173 2.50 8.91 -11.48
N LYS A 174 2.06 8.48 -12.67
CA LYS A 174 2.74 8.84 -13.94
C LYS A 174 2.63 10.32 -14.30
N ASN A 175 1.68 11.05 -13.71
CA ASN A 175 1.48 12.48 -13.95
C ASN A 175 2.27 13.37 -12.99
N VAL A 176 3.00 12.78 -12.02
CA VAL A 176 3.96 13.48 -11.17
C VAL A 176 5.14 13.97 -12.01
#